data_AF-A0A351F0A6-F1
#
_entry.id   AF-A0A351F0A6-F1
#
_cell.length_a   1.000
_cell.length_b   1.000
_cell.length_c   1.000
_cell.angle_alpha   90.00
_cell.angle_beta   90.00
_cell.angle_gamma   90.00
#
_symmetry.space_group_name_H-M   'P 1'
#
loop_
_entity.id
_entity.type
_entity.pdbx_description
1 polymer ?
#
loop_
_entity_poly.entity_id
_entity_poly.type
_entity_poly.pdbx_seq_one_letter_code
_entity_poly.pdbx_strand_id
1 'polypeptide(L)'
;MANQKNLISMFHHFKNISWVLVILLVFFSGQTFSQNLHDVPEKYKTFVSQALKKAGNNEKELSKAIELASYEEIESVCYLISFMPERDLQALSAEFILENVRLAQKARKEFSWCAALPDSIFLNEVLPYASLNETRENWRANFLETFGPLVKRCDNIYAAIDSINRNILKITGVEYNTQREKADQSPLESMKSGMASCTGLSILLTAAFRSVGIPSRIAGTPMWTNMRGNHNWCEVWIDGQWYFTEYYPDRLNFSWFLEDAGRADRNNPIHWIYASSFKPTGLAFPLVWDESIQYVHGHNVTDRYIDLYLADDDLKAISDADYILNVVVFQTENAVKSKDRVIARVEVLDGAEVIDFGYTPGPDDDFNRYLKFTLKRDKKYEIALTLPGGSQKKFIQQSADHRNHIQIGRA
;
A
#
# COMPACT_ATOMS: atom_id res chain seq x y z
N MET A 1 -8.48 -100.99 -15.26
CA MET A 1 -8.84 -99.99 -16.28
C MET A 1 -10.28 -99.54 -16.03
N ALA A 2 -10.47 -98.40 -15.39
CA ALA A 2 -11.78 -97.75 -15.24
C ALA A 2 -11.57 -96.29 -15.58
N ASN A 3 -12.16 -95.83 -16.68
CA ASN A 3 -11.75 -94.60 -17.36
C ASN A 3 -12.94 -93.67 -17.62
N GLN A 4 -12.70 -92.39 -17.30
CA GLN A 4 -13.18 -91.20 -18.01
C GLN A 4 -14.69 -90.96 -18.16
N LYS A 5 -15.21 -89.99 -17.38
CA LYS A 5 -15.54 -88.64 -17.90
C LYS A 5 -16.01 -87.72 -16.77
N ASN A 6 -15.06 -86.93 -16.27
CA ASN A 6 -15.27 -85.78 -15.40
C ASN A 6 -15.78 -84.58 -16.19
N LEU A 7 -16.68 -83.83 -15.55
CA LEU A 7 -16.80 -82.37 -15.57
C LEU A 7 -16.60 -81.65 -16.91
N ILE A 8 -17.66 -81.58 -17.73
CA ILE A 8 -17.83 -80.49 -18.71
C ILE A 8 -19.24 -79.92 -18.50
N SER A 9 -19.39 -79.10 -17.45
CA SER A 9 -20.60 -78.31 -17.19
C SER A 9 -20.28 -77.03 -16.38
N MET A 10 -19.04 -76.54 -16.40
CA MET A 10 -18.65 -75.40 -15.57
C MET A 10 -17.68 -74.44 -16.28
N PHE A 11 -17.87 -74.22 -17.58
CA PHE A 11 -17.05 -73.28 -18.38
C PHE A 11 -17.86 -72.45 -19.38
N HIS A 12 -19.07 -72.01 -19.02
CA HIS A 12 -19.84 -71.05 -19.83
C HIS A 12 -20.43 -69.87 -19.04
N HIS A 13 -19.81 -69.50 -17.91
CA HIS A 13 -20.27 -68.34 -17.11
C HIS A 13 -19.18 -67.33 -16.73
N PHE A 14 -18.09 -67.25 -17.48
CA PHE A 14 -17.01 -66.28 -17.23
C PHE A 14 -16.52 -65.60 -18.52
N LYS A 15 -17.42 -65.05 -19.33
CA LYS A 15 -17.01 -64.15 -20.44
C LYS A 15 -17.71 -62.80 -20.54
N ASN A 16 -18.70 -62.50 -19.70
CA ASN A 16 -19.46 -61.24 -19.79
C ASN A 16 -19.41 -60.36 -18.51
N ILE A 17 -18.45 -60.60 -17.60
CA ILE A 17 -18.32 -59.80 -16.35
C ILE A 17 -17.13 -58.83 -16.39
N SER A 18 -16.21 -58.94 -17.37
CA SER A 18 -15.04 -58.05 -17.44
C SER A 18 -15.26 -56.69 -18.11
N TRP A 19 -16.41 -56.43 -18.75
CA TRP A 19 -16.67 -55.13 -19.40
C TRP A 19 -17.55 -54.19 -18.59
N VAL A 20 -18.30 -54.70 -17.60
CA VAL A 20 -19.16 -53.86 -16.75
C VAL A 20 -18.36 -53.19 -15.61
N LEU A 21 -17.25 -53.79 -15.18
CA LEU A 21 -16.36 -53.22 -14.16
C LEU A 21 -15.43 -52.12 -14.68
N VAL A 22 -15.19 -52.03 -15.99
CA VAL A 22 -14.34 -50.97 -16.58
C VAL A 22 -15.15 -49.70 -16.87
N ILE A 23 -16.46 -49.80 -17.07
CA ILE A 23 -17.34 -48.63 -17.26
C ILE A 23 -17.67 -47.95 -15.91
N LEU A 24 -17.54 -48.66 -14.78
CA LEU A 24 -17.67 -48.08 -13.43
C LEU A 24 -16.40 -47.37 -12.93
N LEU A 25 -15.25 -47.56 -13.59
CA LEU A 25 -13.98 -46.91 -13.24
C LEU A 25 -13.67 -45.63 -14.05
N VAL A 26 -14.46 -45.33 -15.09
CA VAL A 26 -14.29 -44.11 -15.91
C VAL A 26 -15.27 -42.99 -15.52
N PHE A 27 -16.24 -43.26 -14.65
CA PHE A 27 -17.14 -42.23 -14.10
C PHE A 27 -16.69 -41.60 -12.77
N PHE A 28 -15.56 -42.03 -12.20
CA PHE A 28 -15.06 -41.51 -10.91
C PHE A 28 -13.93 -40.48 -11.02
N SER A 29 -13.61 -39.98 -12.21
CA SER A 29 -12.67 -38.86 -12.40
C SER A 29 -13.36 -37.51 -12.64
N GLY A 30 -14.70 -37.48 -12.71
CA GLY A 30 -15.49 -36.26 -12.92
C GLY A 30 -16.19 -35.69 -11.69
N GLN A 31 -16.14 -36.38 -10.53
CA GLN A 31 -16.89 -35.97 -9.33
C GLN A 31 -16.09 -35.16 -8.29
N THR A 32 -14.78 -35.04 -8.42
CA THR A 32 -13.96 -34.32 -7.41
C THR A 32 -14.16 -32.80 -7.45
N PHE A 33 -14.56 -32.21 -8.58
CA PHE A 33 -14.74 -30.75 -8.66
C PHE A 33 -16.09 -30.28 -8.09
N SER A 34 -17.13 -31.12 -8.13
CA SER A 34 -18.49 -30.69 -7.78
C SER A 34 -18.78 -30.68 -6.28
N GLN A 35 -18.01 -31.41 -5.46
CA GLN A 35 -18.20 -31.41 -3.99
C GLN A 35 -17.53 -30.20 -3.31
N ASN A 36 -16.45 -29.66 -3.88
CA ASN A 36 -15.66 -28.58 -3.27
C ASN A 36 -16.32 -27.19 -3.28
N LEU A 37 -17.44 -27.03 -4.00
CA LEU A 37 -18.18 -25.76 -4.11
C LEU A 37 -19.41 -25.67 -3.19
N HIS A 38 -19.72 -26.72 -2.43
CA HIS A 38 -20.89 -26.70 -1.54
C HIS A 38 -20.77 -25.61 -0.45
N ASP A 39 -19.57 -25.46 0.11
CA ASP A 39 -19.31 -24.54 1.23
C ASP A 39 -18.93 -23.13 0.76
N VAL A 40 -18.77 -22.92 -0.55
CA VAL A 40 -18.50 -21.60 -1.13
C VAL A 40 -19.79 -20.78 -1.13
N PRO A 41 -19.81 -19.57 -0.53
CA PRO A 41 -20.97 -18.70 -0.57
C PRO A 41 -21.40 -18.41 -2.01
N GLU A 42 -22.71 -18.42 -2.29
CA GLU A 42 -23.27 -18.26 -3.64
C GLU A 42 -22.67 -17.09 -4.42
N LYS A 43 -22.46 -15.94 -3.75
CA LYS A 43 -21.89 -14.73 -4.35
C LYS A 43 -20.46 -14.89 -4.88
N TYR A 44 -19.71 -15.92 -4.44
CA TYR A 44 -18.34 -16.19 -4.87
C TYR A 44 -18.21 -17.41 -5.79
N LYS A 45 -19.23 -18.27 -5.93
CA LYS A 45 -19.11 -19.55 -6.66
C LYS A 45 -18.52 -19.39 -8.06
N THR A 46 -19.03 -18.42 -8.83
CA THR A 46 -18.53 -18.16 -10.19
C THR A 46 -17.09 -17.65 -10.18
N PHE A 47 -16.76 -16.71 -9.29
CA PHE A 47 -15.42 -16.13 -9.20
C PHE A 47 -14.38 -17.16 -8.76
N VAL A 48 -14.67 -17.93 -7.71
CA VAL A 48 -13.82 -19.02 -7.22
C VAL A 48 -13.62 -20.08 -8.31
N SER A 49 -14.68 -20.50 -9.00
CA SER A 49 -14.55 -21.48 -10.09
C SER A 49 -13.63 -20.99 -11.21
N GLN A 50 -13.68 -19.69 -11.55
CA GLN A 50 -12.78 -19.09 -12.53
C GLN A 50 -11.34 -19.00 -12.00
N ALA A 51 -11.16 -18.64 -10.74
CA ALA A 51 -9.86 -18.55 -10.09
C ALA A 51 -9.15 -19.92 -10.01
N LEU A 52 -9.87 -20.97 -9.62
CA LEU A 52 -9.35 -22.35 -9.57
C LEU A 52 -8.83 -22.81 -10.94
N LYS A 53 -9.54 -22.47 -12.04
CA LYS A 53 -9.07 -22.78 -13.41
C LYS A 53 -7.76 -22.07 -13.77
N LYS A 54 -7.57 -20.84 -13.30
CA LYS A 54 -6.33 -20.05 -13.53
C LYS A 54 -5.16 -20.48 -12.65
N ALA A 55 -5.42 -21.15 -11.54
CA ALA A 55 -4.40 -21.62 -10.60
C ALA A 55 -3.52 -22.75 -11.16
N GLY A 56 -3.97 -23.46 -12.20
CA GLY A 56 -3.25 -24.58 -12.78
C GLY A 56 -2.95 -25.65 -11.74
N ASN A 57 -1.69 -26.05 -11.60
CA ASN A 57 -1.29 -27.08 -10.63
C ASN A 57 -1.56 -26.67 -9.16
N ASN A 58 -1.66 -25.37 -8.87
CA ASN A 58 -1.89 -24.85 -7.53
C ASN A 58 -3.37 -24.87 -7.11
N GLU A 59 -4.29 -25.31 -7.98
CA GLU A 59 -5.72 -25.49 -7.65
C GLU A 59 -5.93 -26.29 -6.36
N LYS A 60 -5.05 -27.27 -6.09
CA LYS A 60 -5.10 -28.12 -4.90
C LYS A 60 -4.90 -27.33 -3.60
N GLU A 61 -3.98 -26.37 -3.58
CA GLU A 61 -3.74 -25.52 -2.42
C GLU A 61 -4.92 -24.57 -2.20
N LEU A 62 -5.48 -23.99 -3.26
CA LEU A 62 -6.65 -23.11 -3.16
C LEU A 62 -7.90 -23.87 -2.68
N SER A 63 -8.13 -25.08 -3.20
CA SER A 63 -9.23 -25.95 -2.76
C SER A 63 -9.06 -26.36 -1.30
N LYS A 64 -7.84 -26.73 -0.90
CA LYS A 64 -7.51 -27.05 0.49
C LYS A 64 -7.74 -25.85 1.41
N ALA A 65 -7.47 -24.62 0.98
CA ALA A 65 -7.76 -23.43 1.77
C ALA A 65 -9.26 -23.26 2.01
N ILE A 66 -10.10 -23.52 0.99
CA ILE A 66 -11.56 -23.47 1.08
C ILE A 66 -12.08 -24.56 2.02
N GLU A 67 -11.62 -25.80 1.86
CA GLU A 67 -12.05 -26.97 2.66
C GLU A 67 -11.68 -26.84 4.15
N LEU A 68 -10.51 -26.25 4.44
CA LEU A 68 -10.03 -26.08 5.82
C LEU A 68 -10.51 -24.79 6.49
N ALA A 69 -11.20 -23.91 5.77
CA ALA A 69 -11.77 -22.70 6.32
C ALA A 69 -12.96 -23.04 7.21
N SER A 70 -12.98 -22.50 8.43
CA SER A 70 -14.16 -22.53 9.28
C SER A 70 -15.29 -21.68 8.70
N TYR A 71 -16.50 -21.84 9.27
CA TYR A 71 -17.67 -21.06 8.88
C TYR A 71 -17.44 -19.54 8.96
N GLU A 72 -16.62 -19.07 9.90
CA GLU A 72 -16.29 -17.64 10.01
C GLU A 72 -15.25 -17.21 8.97
N GLU A 73 -14.36 -18.10 8.54
CA GLU A 73 -13.21 -17.83 7.64
C GLU A 73 -13.58 -17.90 6.15
N ILE A 74 -14.57 -18.74 5.80
CA ILE A 74 -14.86 -19.14 4.42
C ILE A 74 -15.13 -17.94 3.49
N GLU A 75 -15.80 -16.90 4.00
CA GLU A 75 -16.08 -15.70 3.22
C GLU A 75 -14.78 -14.97 2.82
N SER A 76 -13.87 -14.77 3.77
CA SER A 76 -12.58 -14.11 3.55
C SER A 76 -11.68 -14.93 2.62
N VAL A 77 -11.64 -16.25 2.78
CA VAL A 77 -10.88 -17.15 1.89
C VAL A 77 -11.41 -17.05 0.47
N CYS A 78 -12.73 -17.15 0.28
CA CYS A 78 -13.35 -17.04 -1.03
C CYS A 78 -13.13 -15.66 -1.64
N TYR A 79 -13.17 -14.58 -0.85
CA TYR A 79 -12.89 -13.22 -1.32
C TYR A 79 -11.47 -13.09 -1.86
N LEU A 80 -10.47 -13.58 -1.11
CA LEU A 80 -9.07 -13.55 -1.55
C LEU A 80 -8.89 -14.35 -2.85
N ILE A 81 -9.39 -15.60 -2.90
CA ILE A 81 -9.29 -16.45 -4.09
C ILE A 81 -10.00 -15.84 -5.30
N SER A 82 -11.14 -15.17 -5.08
CA SER A 82 -11.90 -14.55 -6.17
C SER A 82 -11.16 -13.41 -6.87
N PHE A 83 -10.29 -12.69 -6.14
CA PHE A 83 -9.77 -11.40 -6.61
C PHE A 83 -8.24 -11.28 -6.58
N MET A 84 -7.51 -12.25 -6.02
CA MET A 84 -6.05 -12.24 -6.09
C MET A 84 -5.56 -12.38 -7.54
N PRO A 85 -4.40 -11.81 -7.90
CA PRO A 85 -3.88 -11.90 -9.25
C PRO A 85 -3.46 -13.33 -9.61
N GLU A 86 -3.38 -13.62 -10.90
CA GLU A 86 -3.08 -14.96 -11.40
C GLU A 86 -1.75 -15.53 -10.88
N ARG A 87 -0.72 -14.67 -10.74
CA ARG A 87 0.57 -15.06 -10.12
C ARG A 87 0.40 -15.62 -8.71
N ASP A 88 -0.55 -15.11 -7.95
CA ASP A 88 -0.81 -15.53 -6.57
C ASP A 88 -1.67 -16.80 -6.57
N LEU A 89 -2.65 -16.91 -7.48
CA LEU A 89 -3.43 -18.15 -7.68
C LEU A 89 -2.52 -19.34 -7.99
N GLN A 90 -1.42 -19.11 -8.72
CA GLN A 90 -0.48 -20.14 -9.14
C GLN A 90 0.61 -20.47 -8.11
N ALA A 91 0.75 -19.69 -7.03
CA ALA A 91 1.89 -19.79 -6.13
C ALA A 91 1.56 -19.86 -4.63
N LEU A 92 0.45 -19.26 -4.17
CA LEU A 92 0.15 -19.20 -2.74
C LEU A 92 -0.35 -20.55 -2.20
N SER A 93 0.19 -20.95 -1.06
CA SER A 93 -0.23 -22.15 -0.35
C SER A 93 -1.52 -21.93 0.45
N ALA A 94 -2.20 -23.02 0.79
CA ALA A 94 -3.36 -22.99 1.68
C ALA A 94 -2.99 -22.41 3.05
N GLU A 95 -1.81 -22.74 3.55
CA GLU A 95 -1.28 -22.27 4.83
C GLU A 95 -1.12 -20.74 4.85
N PHE A 96 -0.52 -20.16 3.82
CA PHE A 96 -0.37 -18.70 3.68
C PHE A 96 -1.73 -17.99 3.72
N ILE A 97 -2.70 -18.48 2.93
CA ILE A 97 -4.03 -17.88 2.83
C ILE A 97 -4.76 -17.96 4.17
N LEU A 98 -4.78 -19.14 4.80
CA LEU A 98 -5.47 -19.38 6.06
C LEU A 98 -4.84 -18.61 7.22
N GLU A 99 -3.50 -18.55 7.30
CA GLU A 99 -2.80 -17.76 8.32
C GLU A 99 -3.16 -16.28 8.20
N ASN A 100 -3.11 -15.70 7.00
CA ASN A 100 -3.49 -14.30 6.77
C ASN A 100 -4.95 -14.03 7.17
N VAL A 101 -5.88 -14.90 6.76
CA VAL A 101 -7.32 -14.78 7.10
C VAL A 101 -7.53 -14.83 8.62
N ARG A 102 -6.93 -15.82 9.30
CA ARG A 102 -7.04 -15.99 10.76
C ARG A 102 -6.55 -14.75 11.51
N LEU A 103 -5.41 -14.22 11.10
CA LEU A 103 -4.83 -13.04 11.74
C LEU A 103 -5.65 -11.77 11.47
N ALA A 104 -6.19 -11.60 10.26
CA ALA A 104 -7.10 -10.49 9.95
C ALA A 104 -8.40 -10.57 10.77
N GLN A 105 -8.95 -11.78 10.94
CA GLN A 105 -10.13 -11.99 11.78
C GLN A 105 -9.85 -11.84 13.26
N LYS A 106 -8.67 -12.25 13.73
CA LYS A 106 -8.21 -11.97 15.09
C LYS A 106 -8.20 -10.46 15.34
N ALA A 107 -7.60 -9.68 14.45
CA ALA A 107 -7.64 -8.21 14.56
C ALA A 107 -9.08 -7.66 14.52
N ARG A 108 -9.96 -8.24 13.68
CA ARG A 108 -11.39 -7.86 13.63
C ARG A 108 -12.12 -8.09 14.94
N LYS A 109 -11.81 -9.18 15.65
CA LYS A 109 -12.41 -9.50 16.96
C LYS A 109 -11.80 -8.68 18.10
N GLU A 110 -10.51 -8.39 18.01
CA GLU A 110 -9.74 -7.74 19.08
C GLU A 110 -9.95 -6.22 19.13
N PHE A 111 -10.05 -5.56 17.97
CA PHE A 111 -10.11 -4.10 17.89
C PHE A 111 -11.51 -3.59 17.52
N SER A 112 -12.08 -2.73 18.38
CA SER A 112 -13.46 -2.24 18.24
C SER A 112 -13.72 -1.51 16.91
N TRP A 113 -12.75 -0.73 16.43
CA TRP A 113 -12.86 -0.06 15.13
C TRP A 113 -12.90 -1.03 13.95
N CYS A 114 -12.18 -2.16 14.05
CA CYS A 114 -12.19 -3.19 13.00
C CYS A 114 -13.49 -4.00 13.05
N ALA A 115 -13.98 -4.32 14.25
CA ALA A 115 -15.26 -4.99 14.46
C ALA A 115 -16.43 -4.18 13.88
N ALA A 116 -16.37 -2.85 13.95
CA ALA A 116 -17.39 -1.94 13.45
C ALA A 116 -17.40 -1.76 11.91
N LEU A 117 -16.38 -2.24 11.20
CA LEU A 117 -16.29 -2.06 9.74
C LEU A 117 -17.40 -2.81 9.00
N PRO A 118 -17.99 -2.20 7.95
CA PRO A 118 -18.75 -2.95 6.96
C PRO A 118 -17.90 -4.08 6.36
N ASP A 119 -18.50 -5.24 6.08
CA ASP A 119 -17.77 -6.39 5.53
C ASP A 119 -17.01 -6.04 4.25
N SER A 120 -17.59 -5.21 3.38
CA SER A 120 -16.93 -4.78 2.14
C SER A 120 -15.63 -4.00 2.39
N ILE A 121 -15.58 -3.19 3.45
CA ILE A 121 -14.38 -2.42 3.82
C ILE A 121 -13.35 -3.35 4.46
N PHE A 122 -13.78 -4.23 5.39
CA PHE A 122 -12.88 -5.21 5.98
C PHE A 122 -12.21 -6.11 4.92
N LEU A 123 -13.00 -6.67 4.01
CA LEU A 123 -12.53 -7.59 2.97
C LEU A 123 -11.57 -6.92 1.97
N ASN A 124 -11.76 -5.63 1.64
CA ASN A 124 -10.92 -4.95 0.64
C ASN A 124 -9.75 -4.16 1.24
N GLU A 125 -9.88 -3.69 2.49
CA GLU A 125 -8.97 -2.68 3.06
C GLU A 125 -8.20 -3.16 4.29
N VAL A 126 -8.58 -4.30 4.89
CA VAL A 126 -7.90 -4.92 6.04
C VAL A 126 -7.36 -6.30 5.70
N LEU A 127 -8.20 -7.17 5.13
CA LEU A 127 -7.90 -8.56 4.82
C LEU A 127 -6.72 -8.79 3.86
N PRO A 128 -6.51 -7.99 2.79
CA PRO A 128 -5.49 -8.31 1.80
C PRO A 128 -4.08 -8.39 2.36
N TYR A 129 -3.33 -9.42 1.92
CA TYR A 129 -1.95 -9.69 2.31
C TYR A 129 -0.92 -8.82 1.56
N ALA A 130 -1.36 -8.07 0.55
CA ALA A 130 -0.53 -7.18 -0.26
C ALA A 130 -1.31 -5.91 -0.62
N SER A 131 -0.61 -4.86 -1.01
CA SER A 131 -1.16 -3.56 -1.42
C SER A 131 -0.97 -3.28 -2.92
N LEU A 132 0.16 -3.72 -3.50
CA LEU A 132 0.54 -3.57 -4.91
C LEU A 132 1.16 -4.89 -5.45
N ASN A 133 2.32 -4.80 -6.11
CA ASN A 133 3.03 -5.93 -6.71
C ASN A 133 4.19 -6.47 -5.84
N GLU A 134 4.29 -6.04 -4.58
CA GLU A 134 5.41 -6.38 -3.68
C GLU A 134 5.55 -7.91 -3.45
N THR A 135 6.73 -8.33 -2.97
CA THR A 135 6.96 -9.72 -2.58
C THR A 135 5.91 -10.17 -1.56
N ARG A 136 5.34 -11.38 -1.74
CA ARG A 136 4.35 -11.94 -0.80
C ARG A 136 5.06 -12.45 0.44
N GLU A 137 4.70 -11.91 1.59
CA GLU A 137 5.33 -12.21 2.89
C GLU A 137 4.28 -12.42 3.98
N ASN A 138 4.59 -13.29 4.95
CA ASN A 138 3.79 -13.49 6.16
C ASN A 138 4.08 -12.42 7.22
N TRP A 139 3.96 -11.14 6.84
CA TRP A 139 4.25 -10.01 7.73
C TRP A 139 3.23 -9.85 8.87
N ARG A 140 1.98 -10.30 8.66
CA ARG A 140 0.84 -9.96 9.53
C ARG A 140 1.00 -10.43 10.97
N ALA A 141 1.57 -11.61 11.20
CA ALA A 141 1.78 -12.15 12.53
C ALA A 141 2.73 -11.27 13.34
N ASN A 142 3.91 -11.01 12.76
CA ASN A 142 4.94 -10.16 13.35
C ASN A 142 4.42 -8.73 13.58
N PHE A 143 3.65 -8.19 12.65
CA PHE A 143 3.14 -6.83 12.74
C PHE A 143 2.04 -6.70 13.79
N LEU A 144 1.14 -7.67 13.90
CA LEU A 144 0.12 -7.68 14.95
C LEU A 144 0.77 -7.76 16.34
N GLU A 145 1.80 -8.59 16.51
CA GLU A 145 2.58 -8.67 17.76
C GLU A 145 3.29 -7.34 18.08
N THR A 146 3.84 -6.69 17.05
CA THR A 146 4.62 -5.46 17.20
C THR A 146 3.75 -4.22 17.46
N PHE A 147 2.68 -4.03 16.69
CA PHE A 147 1.84 -2.82 16.71
C PHE A 147 0.59 -2.98 17.57
N GLY A 148 0.09 -4.20 17.79
CA GLY A 148 -1.07 -4.47 18.64
C GLY A 148 -0.96 -3.87 20.05
N PRO A 149 0.18 -4.01 20.76
CA PRO A 149 0.36 -3.40 22.08
C PRO A 149 0.25 -1.88 22.10
N LEU A 150 0.62 -1.19 21.01
CA LEU A 150 0.55 0.27 20.93
C LEU A 150 -0.88 0.77 20.90
N VAL A 151 -1.75 0.05 20.19
CA VAL A 151 -3.14 0.47 19.96
C VAL A 151 -4.11 -0.11 20.98
N LYS A 152 -3.68 -1.07 21.81
CA LYS A 152 -4.54 -1.75 22.80
C LYS A 152 -5.23 -0.82 23.80
N ARG A 153 -4.65 0.37 24.05
CA ARG A 153 -5.21 1.40 24.94
C ARG A 153 -5.77 2.62 24.21
N CYS A 154 -5.85 2.57 22.88
CA CYS A 154 -6.45 3.63 22.10
C CYS A 154 -7.98 3.53 22.20
N ASP A 155 -8.63 4.62 22.57
CA ASP A 155 -10.09 4.65 22.75
C ASP A 155 -10.85 4.63 21.41
N ASN A 156 -10.18 5.04 20.31
CA ASN A 156 -10.78 5.13 18.99
C ASN A 156 -9.73 4.96 17.88
N ILE A 157 -10.22 4.84 16.64
CA ILE A 157 -9.37 4.63 15.45
C ILE A 157 -8.42 5.79 15.18
N TYR A 158 -8.81 7.05 15.46
CA TYR A 158 -7.93 8.20 15.28
C TYR A 158 -6.69 8.09 16.18
N ALA A 159 -6.87 7.76 17.46
CA ALA A 159 -5.77 7.53 18.40
C ALA A 159 -4.91 6.33 17.98
N ALA A 160 -5.50 5.27 17.43
CA ALA A 160 -4.76 4.12 16.93
C ALA A 160 -3.89 4.46 15.71
N ILE A 161 -4.43 5.24 14.77
CA ILE A 161 -3.69 5.74 13.59
C ILE A 161 -2.52 6.62 14.03
N ASP A 162 -2.78 7.61 14.88
CA ASP A 162 -1.75 8.53 15.40
C ASP A 162 -0.65 7.76 16.15
N SER A 163 -1.03 6.77 16.97
CA SER A 163 -0.09 5.91 17.69
C SER A 163 0.84 5.12 16.73
N ILE A 164 0.32 4.54 15.65
CA ILE A 164 1.16 3.85 14.67
C ILE A 164 2.05 4.84 13.92
N ASN A 165 1.48 5.93 13.40
CA ASN A 165 2.23 6.91 12.62
C ASN A 165 3.42 7.50 13.40
N ARG A 166 3.24 7.82 14.69
CA ARG A 166 4.31 8.39 15.53
C ARG A 166 5.41 7.39 15.90
N ASN A 167 5.13 6.09 15.90
CA ASN A 167 6.04 5.08 16.43
C ASN A 167 6.67 4.19 15.34
N ILE A 168 6.11 4.13 14.13
CA ILE A 168 6.55 3.19 13.09
C ILE A 168 8.02 3.36 12.71
N LEU A 169 8.52 4.58 12.55
CA LEU A 169 9.93 4.84 12.26
C LEU A 169 10.84 4.29 13.37
N LYS A 170 10.51 4.58 14.63
CA LYS A 170 11.31 4.13 15.78
C LYS A 170 11.32 2.60 15.91
N ILE A 171 10.21 1.96 15.60
CA ILE A 171 10.03 0.51 15.71
C ILE A 171 10.74 -0.23 14.58
N THR A 172 10.59 0.24 13.36
CA THR A 172 11.07 -0.46 12.16
C THR A 172 12.49 -0.05 11.77
N GLY A 173 12.91 1.17 12.14
CA GLY A 173 14.18 1.77 11.73
C GLY A 173 14.26 2.11 10.24
N VAL A 174 13.15 2.06 9.49
CA VAL A 174 13.16 2.28 8.04
C VAL A 174 13.07 3.77 7.73
N GLU A 175 14.14 4.30 7.13
CA GLU A 175 14.24 5.69 6.69
C GLU A 175 13.92 5.84 5.18
N TYR A 176 13.39 6.99 4.77
CA TYR A 176 13.22 7.29 3.35
C TYR A 176 14.57 7.33 2.62
N ASN A 177 14.70 6.56 1.54
CA ASN A 177 15.88 6.57 0.68
C ASN A 177 15.54 6.04 -0.73
N THR A 178 16.08 6.69 -1.76
CA THR A 178 15.92 6.28 -3.16
C THR A 178 17.04 5.34 -3.65
N GLN A 179 18.05 5.04 -2.83
CA GLN A 179 19.12 4.05 -3.14
C GLN A 179 18.76 2.61 -2.77
N ARG A 180 17.50 2.37 -2.46
CA ARG A 180 16.91 1.04 -2.23
C ARG A 180 17.03 0.11 -3.46
N GLU A 181 16.95 -1.20 -3.19
CA GLU A 181 17.07 -2.26 -4.20
C GLU A 181 15.95 -2.24 -5.25
N LYS A 182 14.71 -2.00 -4.83
CA LYS A 182 13.53 -1.87 -5.72
C LYS A 182 12.49 -0.93 -5.12
N ALA A 183 11.57 -0.41 -5.96
CA ALA A 183 10.58 0.58 -5.51
C ALA A 183 9.48 -0.02 -4.61
N ASP A 184 9.03 -1.22 -4.94
CA ASP A 184 7.93 -1.99 -4.35
C ASP A 184 8.41 -2.98 -3.27
N GLN A 185 9.36 -2.56 -2.44
CA GLN A 185 9.81 -3.39 -1.31
C GLN A 185 8.62 -3.78 -0.42
N SER A 186 8.54 -5.06 -0.08
CA SER A 186 7.63 -5.59 0.92
C SER A 186 8.03 -5.09 2.32
N PRO A 187 7.15 -5.22 3.33
CA PRO A 187 7.44 -4.75 4.68
C PRO A 187 8.75 -5.32 5.26
N LEU A 188 9.02 -6.62 5.10
CA LEU A 188 10.22 -7.24 5.66
C LEU A 188 11.48 -6.90 4.84
N GLU A 189 11.37 -6.70 3.52
CA GLU A 189 12.47 -6.20 2.68
C GLU A 189 12.89 -4.78 3.10
N SER A 190 11.92 -3.89 3.36
CA SER A 190 12.19 -2.54 3.86
C SER A 190 12.83 -2.57 5.26
N MET A 191 12.30 -3.37 6.18
CA MET A 191 12.88 -3.52 7.52
C MET A 191 14.29 -4.11 7.49
N LYS A 192 14.55 -5.09 6.63
CA LYS A 192 15.87 -5.71 6.47
C LYS A 192 16.92 -4.73 5.95
N SER A 193 16.55 -3.86 5.03
CA SER A 193 17.46 -2.86 4.45
C SER A 193 17.57 -1.57 5.28
N GLY A 194 16.62 -1.32 6.18
CA GLY A 194 16.54 -0.08 6.96
C GLY A 194 16.18 1.14 6.10
N MET A 195 15.75 0.94 4.85
CA MET A 195 15.42 2.04 3.96
C MET A 195 14.38 1.68 2.89
N ALA A 196 13.61 2.67 2.44
CA ALA A 196 12.63 2.50 1.36
C ALA A 196 12.28 3.84 0.67
N SER A 197 11.78 3.82 -0.56
CA SER A 197 11.14 4.99 -1.17
C SER A 197 9.68 5.19 -0.73
N CYS A 198 9.00 6.23 -1.22
CA CYS A 198 7.61 6.55 -0.88
C CYS A 198 6.67 5.35 -1.04
N THR A 199 6.82 4.56 -2.12
CA THR A 199 6.09 3.30 -2.32
C THR A 199 6.32 2.30 -1.19
N GLY A 200 7.57 1.89 -0.92
CA GLY A 200 7.88 0.91 0.13
C GLY A 200 7.48 1.38 1.53
N LEU A 201 7.64 2.67 1.84
CA LEU A 201 7.14 3.24 3.10
C LEU A 201 5.61 3.18 3.19
N SER A 202 4.90 3.42 2.09
CA SER A 202 3.43 3.31 2.04
C SER A 202 2.95 1.87 2.17
N ILE A 203 3.66 0.90 1.59
CA ILE A 203 3.42 -0.54 1.77
C ILE A 203 3.62 -0.93 3.25
N LEU A 204 4.75 -0.52 3.83
CA LEU A 204 5.09 -0.79 5.24
C LEU A 204 4.04 -0.22 6.20
N LEU A 205 3.65 1.04 6.01
CA LEU A 205 2.65 1.69 6.84
C LEU A 205 1.25 1.07 6.67
N THR A 206 0.84 0.78 5.44
CA THR A 206 -0.44 0.10 5.17
C THR A 206 -0.48 -1.28 5.82
N ALA A 207 0.62 -2.05 5.77
CA ALA A 207 0.73 -3.32 6.46
C ALA A 207 0.62 -3.17 7.98
N ALA A 208 1.27 -2.16 8.58
CA ALA A 208 1.15 -1.87 10.01
C ALA A 208 -0.30 -1.56 10.41
N PHE A 209 -0.98 -0.68 9.67
CA PHE A 209 -2.40 -0.38 9.89
C PHE A 209 -3.29 -1.62 9.77
N ARG A 210 -3.16 -2.38 8.68
CA ARG A 210 -3.96 -3.59 8.42
C ARG A 210 -3.73 -4.66 9.47
N SER A 211 -2.52 -4.76 10.03
CA SER A 211 -2.21 -5.75 11.08
C SER A 211 -3.06 -5.57 12.33
N VAL A 212 -3.44 -4.33 12.65
CA VAL A 212 -4.29 -3.98 13.81
C VAL A 212 -5.71 -3.57 13.40
N GLY A 213 -6.14 -3.99 12.21
CA GLY A 213 -7.51 -3.79 11.76
C GLY A 213 -7.90 -2.37 11.37
N ILE A 214 -6.93 -1.47 11.15
CA ILE A 214 -7.20 -0.16 10.54
C ILE A 214 -7.31 -0.36 9.03
N PRO A 215 -8.46 -0.04 8.39
CA PRO A 215 -8.63 -0.18 6.95
C PRO A 215 -7.77 0.85 6.23
N SER A 216 -6.85 0.36 5.38
CA SER A 216 -5.87 1.20 4.70
C SER A 216 -5.61 0.73 3.29
N ARG A 217 -5.32 1.68 2.39
CA ARG A 217 -4.85 1.45 1.01
C ARG A 217 -3.76 2.43 0.64
N ILE A 218 -3.11 2.18 -0.50
CA ILE A 218 -2.09 3.08 -1.04
C ILE A 218 -2.78 4.03 -2.02
N ALA A 219 -2.44 5.31 -1.95
CA ALA A 219 -2.80 6.27 -2.98
C ALA A 219 -1.55 6.92 -3.56
N GLY A 220 -1.67 7.45 -4.77
CA GLY A 220 -0.52 8.03 -5.46
C GLY A 220 -0.84 8.67 -6.78
N THR A 221 0.13 9.42 -7.29
CA THR A 221 0.11 9.96 -8.65
C THR A 221 1.30 9.44 -9.45
N PRO A 222 1.14 9.12 -10.74
CA PRO A 222 2.25 8.78 -11.63
C PRO A 222 3.14 9.98 -11.94
N MET A 223 2.55 11.17 -12.05
CA MET A 223 3.26 12.40 -12.39
C MET A 223 2.46 13.63 -11.97
N TRP A 224 3.05 14.48 -11.12
CA TRP A 224 2.48 15.81 -10.84
C TRP A 224 2.34 16.67 -12.12
N THR A 225 1.42 17.62 -12.15
CA THR A 225 1.26 18.56 -13.29
C THR A 225 2.46 19.48 -13.49
N ASN A 226 3.29 19.65 -12.46
CA ASN A 226 4.57 20.37 -12.51
C ASN A 226 5.76 19.48 -12.92
N MET A 227 5.51 18.22 -13.33
CA MET A 227 6.50 17.28 -13.85
C MET A 227 7.62 16.87 -12.89
N ARG A 228 7.45 17.08 -11.58
CA ARG A 228 8.47 16.75 -10.56
C ARG A 228 8.63 15.26 -10.27
N GLY A 229 7.75 14.43 -10.82
CA GLY A 229 7.76 12.98 -10.62
C GLY A 229 6.49 12.45 -9.97
N ASN A 230 6.58 11.22 -9.50
CA ASN A 230 5.50 10.49 -8.82
C ASN A 230 5.57 10.67 -7.31
N HIS A 231 4.49 10.28 -6.62
CA HIS A 231 4.50 10.09 -5.18
C HIS A 231 3.42 9.08 -4.76
N ASN A 232 3.69 8.34 -3.68
CA ASN A 232 2.76 7.39 -3.07
C ASN A 232 2.66 7.67 -1.56
N TRP A 233 1.46 7.50 -1.02
CA TRP A 233 1.12 7.67 0.39
C TRP A 233 -0.01 6.70 0.80
N CYS A 234 -0.57 6.87 2.01
CA CYS A 234 -1.62 6.00 2.54
C CYS A 234 -2.96 6.72 2.66
N GLU A 235 -4.05 6.00 2.42
CA GLU A 235 -5.40 6.40 2.80
C GLU A 235 -5.95 5.43 3.85
N VAL A 236 -6.62 5.97 4.86
CA VAL A 236 -7.31 5.22 5.91
C VAL A 236 -8.80 5.54 5.91
N TRP A 237 -9.63 4.53 6.15
CA TRP A 237 -11.09 4.69 6.17
C TRP A 237 -11.60 4.84 7.60
N ILE A 238 -12.35 5.90 7.86
CA ILE A 238 -12.93 6.18 9.18
C ILE A 238 -14.38 6.61 8.98
N ASP A 239 -15.32 5.88 9.56
CA ASP A 239 -16.75 6.22 9.64
C ASP A 239 -17.37 6.70 8.31
N GLY A 240 -17.10 5.97 7.23
CA GLY A 240 -17.67 6.29 5.91
C GLY A 240 -16.79 7.20 5.04
N GLN A 241 -15.68 7.72 5.56
CA GLN A 241 -14.84 8.70 4.87
C GLN A 241 -13.40 8.23 4.73
N TRP A 242 -12.76 8.64 3.63
CA TRP A 242 -11.33 8.42 3.40
C TRP A 242 -10.53 9.63 3.86
N TYR A 243 -9.51 9.38 4.66
CA TYR A 243 -8.49 10.33 5.08
C TYR A 243 -7.15 9.90 4.49
N PHE A 244 -6.31 10.86 4.06
CA PHE A 244 -4.92 10.54 3.70
C PHE A 244 -3.98 10.78 4.89
N THR A 245 -2.89 10.01 4.91
CA THR A 245 -1.75 10.14 5.83
C THR A 245 -0.47 9.69 5.11
N GLU A 246 0.67 9.88 5.76
CA GLU A 246 1.98 9.49 5.25
C GLU A 246 2.80 8.76 6.30
N TYR A 247 3.96 8.24 5.91
CA TYR A 247 4.93 7.66 6.83
C TYR A 247 5.48 8.69 7.83
N TYR A 248 5.49 9.96 7.44
CA TYR A 248 5.89 11.09 8.28
C TYR A 248 4.80 12.16 8.34
N PRO A 249 3.64 11.87 8.95
CA PRO A 249 2.51 12.77 8.88
C PRO A 249 2.54 13.80 10.01
N ASP A 250 2.04 15.00 9.73
CA ASP A 250 1.68 15.98 10.77
C ASP A 250 0.34 15.62 11.40
N ARG A 251 -0.70 15.48 10.56
CA ARG A 251 -2.06 15.06 10.91
C ARG A 251 -2.77 14.48 9.68
N LEU A 252 -3.91 13.82 9.89
CA LEU A 252 -4.76 13.35 8.79
C LEU A 252 -5.19 14.51 7.86
N ASN A 253 -5.27 14.21 6.56
CA ASN A 253 -5.60 15.16 5.50
C ASN A 253 -4.69 16.41 5.45
N PHE A 254 -3.46 16.30 5.93
CA PHE A 254 -2.47 17.36 5.82
C PHE A 254 -1.14 16.81 5.35
N SER A 255 -0.60 17.37 4.26
CA SER A 255 0.72 17.05 3.75
C SER A 255 1.22 18.16 2.81
N TRP A 256 2.54 18.20 2.60
CA TRP A 256 3.21 19.04 1.63
C TRP A 256 2.72 18.83 0.19
N PHE A 257 2.21 17.64 -0.16
CA PHE A 257 1.78 17.33 -1.53
C PHE A 257 0.35 17.77 -1.85
N LEU A 258 -0.45 18.19 -0.85
CA LEU A 258 -1.89 18.43 -1.05
C LEU A 258 -2.14 19.52 -2.11
N GLU A 259 -1.30 20.54 -2.18
CA GLU A 259 -1.39 21.58 -3.21
C GLU A 259 -1.16 21.01 -4.63
N ASP A 260 -0.16 20.14 -4.79
CA ASP A 260 0.14 19.53 -6.10
C ASP A 260 -0.96 18.53 -6.51
N ALA A 261 -1.50 17.77 -5.55
CA ALA A 261 -2.65 16.90 -5.77
C ALA A 261 -3.93 17.67 -6.10
N GLY A 262 -4.14 18.83 -5.47
CA GLY A 262 -5.28 19.71 -5.72
C GLY A 262 -5.27 20.39 -7.09
N ARG A 263 -4.11 20.40 -7.76
CA ARG A 263 -3.90 20.93 -9.11
C ARG A 263 -3.82 19.83 -10.18
N ALA A 264 -4.22 18.61 -9.86
CA ALA A 264 -4.31 17.50 -10.80
C ALA A 264 -5.21 17.82 -12.01
N ASP A 265 -4.80 17.38 -13.21
CA ASP A 265 -5.60 17.52 -14.42
C ASP A 265 -6.61 16.38 -14.55
N ARG A 266 -7.90 16.70 -14.39
CA ARG A 266 -9.02 15.75 -14.52
C ARG A 266 -9.07 15.06 -15.88
N ASN A 267 -8.53 15.66 -16.93
CA ASN A 267 -8.61 15.14 -18.28
C ASN A 267 -7.38 14.32 -18.70
N ASN A 268 -6.34 14.28 -17.88
CA ASN A 268 -5.09 13.60 -18.21
C ASN A 268 -4.73 12.54 -17.14
N PRO A 269 -4.92 11.23 -17.43
CA PRO A 269 -4.68 10.15 -16.48
C PRO A 269 -3.27 10.12 -15.87
N ILE A 270 -2.25 10.65 -16.55
CA ILE A 270 -0.89 10.70 -15.99
C ILE A 270 -0.81 11.60 -14.75
N HIS A 271 -1.74 12.55 -14.60
CA HIS A 271 -1.83 13.51 -13.51
C HIS A 271 -2.93 13.19 -12.50
N TRP A 272 -3.66 12.08 -12.68
CA TRP A 272 -4.68 11.66 -11.74
C TRP A 272 -4.07 11.21 -10.42
N ILE A 273 -4.92 11.20 -9.40
CA ILE A 273 -4.66 10.52 -8.14
C ILE A 273 -5.40 9.19 -8.13
N TYR A 274 -4.65 8.11 -7.91
CA TYR A 274 -5.15 6.75 -7.87
C TYR A 274 -5.13 6.23 -6.44
N ALA A 275 -6.09 5.39 -6.06
CA ALA A 275 -6.05 4.64 -4.81
C ALA A 275 -6.20 3.15 -5.08
N SER A 276 -5.29 2.32 -4.55
CA SER A 276 -5.22 0.89 -4.82
C SER A 276 -6.45 0.14 -4.30
N SER A 277 -6.74 -0.99 -4.92
CA SER A 277 -7.88 -1.85 -4.59
C SER A 277 -7.50 -3.30 -4.80
N PHE A 278 -7.88 -4.18 -3.87
CA PHE A 278 -7.69 -5.62 -4.05
C PHE A 278 -8.72 -6.17 -5.04
N LYS A 279 -9.98 -5.72 -4.94
CA LYS A 279 -11.03 -6.07 -5.88
C LYS A 279 -10.87 -5.32 -7.21
N PRO A 280 -11.14 -5.97 -8.36
CA PRO A 280 -11.17 -5.31 -9.66
C PRO A 280 -12.11 -4.10 -9.70
N THR A 281 -11.59 -2.99 -10.25
CA THR A 281 -12.31 -1.71 -10.38
C THR A 281 -12.57 -1.31 -11.84
N GLY A 282 -11.97 -2.03 -12.79
CA GLY A 282 -11.91 -1.63 -14.20
C GLY A 282 -10.77 -0.66 -14.54
N LEU A 283 -9.97 -0.25 -13.55
CA LEU A 283 -8.83 0.65 -13.71
C LEU A 283 -7.59 0.07 -13.02
N ALA A 284 -6.44 0.14 -13.68
CA ALA A 284 -5.17 -0.26 -13.08
C ALA A 284 -4.57 0.89 -12.26
N PHE A 285 -3.99 0.57 -11.11
CA PHE A 285 -3.14 1.50 -10.38
C PHE A 285 -1.80 1.60 -11.11
N PRO A 286 -1.33 2.80 -11.51
CA PRO A 286 -0.09 2.91 -12.27
C PRO A 286 1.14 2.59 -11.42
N LEU A 287 1.92 1.59 -11.84
CA LEU A 287 3.20 1.24 -11.24
C LEU A 287 4.33 1.84 -12.08
N VAL A 288 4.81 3.02 -11.70
CA VAL A 288 5.83 3.78 -12.48
C VAL A 288 7.18 3.08 -12.62
N TRP A 289 7.42 1.99 -11.89
CA TRP A 289 8.60 1.13 -12.04
C TRP A 289 8.37 -0.04 -13.00
N ASP A 290 7.12 -0.41 -13.29
CA ASP A 290 6.74 -1.47 -14.21
C ASP A 290 5.30 -1.26 -14.73
N GLU A 291 5.17 -0.46 -15.78
CA GLU A 291 3.87 -0.12 -16.39
C GLU A 291 3.18 -1.32 -17.07
N SER A 292 3.91 -2.43 -17.28
CA SER A 292 3.35 -3.64 -17.89
C SER A 292 2.39 -4.38 -16.95
N ILE A 293 2.46 -4.12 -15.64
CA ILE A 293 1.61 -4.74 -14.64
C ILE A 293 0.24 -4.04 -14.61
N GLN A 294 -0.81 -4.79 -14.97
CA GLN A 294 -2.20 -4.30 -15.00
C GLN A 294 -3.12 -5.01 -13.98
N TYR A 295 -2.59 -5.98 -13.21
CA TYR A 295 -3.36 -6.72 -12.22
C TYR A 295 -3.49 -6.03 -10.86
N VAL A 296 -2.77 -4.91 -10.65
CA VAL A 296 -2.97 -4.06 -9.47
C VAL A 296 -4.07 -3.07 -9.79
N HIS A 297 -5.20 -3.18 -9.11
CA HIS A 297 -6.38 -2.36 -9.41
C HIS A 297 -6.33 -1.04 -8.64
N GLY A 298 -7.02 -0.02 -9.15
CA GLY A 298 -7.14 1.26 -8.50
C GLY A 298 -8.43 2.00 -8.80
N HIS A 299 -8.76 2.98 -7.97
CA HIS A 299 -9.84 3.95 -8.19
C HIS A 299 -9.23 5.29 -8.57
N ASN A 300 -9.83 6.02 -9.51
CA ASN A 300 -9.54 7.43 -9.68
C ASN A 300 -10.20 8.19 -8.51
N VAL A 301 -9.38 8.80 -7.67
CA VAL A 301 -9.80 9.58 -6.49
C VAL A 301 -9.39 11.05 -6.60
N THR A 302 -9.06 11.51 -7.81
CA THR A 302 -8.57 12.87 -8.10
C THR A 302 -9.48 13.94 -7.52
N ASP A 303 -10.79 13.84 -7.73
CA ASP A 303 -11.75 14.85 -7.24
C ASP A 303 -11.68 15.02 -5.72
N ARG A 304 -11.45 13.94 -4.97
CA ARG A 304 -11.32 14.02 -3.51
C ARG A 304 -10.17 14.92 -3.07
N TYR A 305 -9.03 14.87 -3.77
CA TYR A 305 -7.87 15.71 -3.43
C TYR A 305 -8.07 17.15 -3.87
N ILE A 306 -8.74 17.37 -5.01
CA ILE A 306 -9.11 18.70 -5.45
C ILE A 306 -10.10 19.33 -4.46
N ASP A 307 -11.10 18.59 -4.01
CA ASP A 307 -12.07 19.06 -3.01
C ASP A 307 -11.40 19.36 -1.66
N LEU A 308 -10.47 18.52 -1.20
CA LEU A 308 -9.69 18.78 0.02
C LEU A 308 -8.85 20.05 -0.10
N TYR A 309 -8.16 20.25 -1.23
CA TYR A 309 -7.41 21.48 -1.49
C TYR A 309 -8.34 22.70 -1.55
N LEU A 310 -9.49 22.59 -2.21
CA LEU A 310 -10.50 23.66 -2.29
C LEU A 310 -11.27 23.87 -0.98
N ALA A 311 -11.10 23.03 0.03
CA ALA A 311 -11.64 23.24 1.37
C ALA A 311 -10.62 23.88 2.32
N ASP A 312 -9.34 23.90 1.97
CA ASP A 312 -8.26 24.42 2.81
C ASP A 312 -7.99 25.90 2.49
N ASP A 313 -8.46 26.79 3.37
CA ASP A 313 -8.35 28.24 3.18
C ASP A 313 -6.90 28.75 3.29
N ASP A 314 -6.03 28.08 4.05
CA ASP A 314 -4.61 28.44 4.16
C ASP A 314 -3.86 28.13 2.86
N LEU A 315 -4.18 26.99 2.22
CA LEU A 315 -3.61 26.63 0.92
C LEU A 315 -4.16 27.46 -0.24
N LYS A 316 -5.41 27.96 -0.16
CA LYS A 316 -5.95 28.92 -1.14
C LYS A 316 -5.29 30.30 -1.08
N ALA A 317 -4.79 30.70 0.08
CA ALA A 317 -4.15 32.00 0.26
C ALA A 317 -2.85 32.13 -0.55
N ILE A 318 -2.25 31.00 -0.96
CA ILE A 318 -1.13 30.95 -1.89
C ILE A 318 -1.69 31.08 -3.32
N SER A 319 -1.61 32.28 -3.88
CA SER A 319 -2.11 32.58 -5.23
C SER A 319 -1.16 32.06 -6.31
N ASP A 320 -1.63 31.95 -7.56
CA ASP A 320 -0.74 31.68 -8.71
C ASP A 320 0.30 32.80 -8.93
N ALA A 321 0.13 33.98 -8.32
CA ALA A 321 1.11 35.06 -8.31
C ALA A 321 2.22 34.86 -7.26
N ASP A 322 2.10 33.86 -6.40
CA ASP A 322 3.07 33.52 -5.37
C ASP A 322 4.02 32.40 -5.84
N TYR A 323 5.21 32.42 -5.28
CA TYR A 323 6.32 31.50 -5.48
C TYR A 323 6.73 30.94 -4.12
N ILE A 324 6.56 29.63 -3.94
CA ILE A 324 6.97 28.97 -2.70
C ILE A 324 8.45 28.56 -2.82
N LEU A 325 9.28 29.17 -2.01
CA LEU A 325 10.68 28.79 -1.83
C LEU A 325 10.78 27.75 -0.71
N ASN A 326 11.21 26.53 -1.05
CA ASN A 326 11.51 25.48 -0.08
C ASN A 326 13.01 25.43 0.20
N VAL A 327 13.39 25.54 1.47
CA VAL A 327 14.80 25.56 1.91
C VAL A 327 15.08 24.41 2.87
N VAL A 328 16.15 23.67 2.57
CA VAL A 328 16.77 22.68 3.47
C VAL A 328 18.29 22.79 3.34
N VAL A 329 18.99 22.56 4.44
CA VAL A 329 20.46 22.71 4.50
C VAL A 329 21.05 21.40 4.97
N PHE A 330 22.09 20.94 4.27
CA PHE A 330 22.78 19.70 4.59
C PHE A 330 24.25 19.98 4.88
N GLN A 331 24.86 19.12 5.71
CA GLN A 331 26.28 19.18 6.04
C GLN A 331 27.17 19.04 4.80
N THR A 332 26.75 18.21 3.83
CA THR A 332 27.50 17.95 2.58
C THR A 332 26.57 17.94 1.36
N GLU A 333 27.14 18.12 0.17
CA GLU A 333 26.39 18.07 -1.10
C GLU A 333 25.80 16.69 -1.42
N ASN A 334 26.43 15.62 -0.92
CA ASN A 334 26.01 14.24 -1.17
C ASN A 334 25.17 13.65 -0.04
N ALA A 335 24.68 14.50 0.87
CA ALA A 335 23.81 14.09 1.96
C ALA A 335 22.49 13.53 1.41
N VAL A 336 22.11 12.36 1.90
CA VAL A 336 20.90 11.64 1.47
C VAL A 336 20.04 11.18 2.64
N LYS A 337 20.39 11.56 3.87
CA LYS A 337 19.69 11.16 5.10
C LYS A 337 19.24 12.38 5.92
N SER A 338 18.17 12.25 6.70
CA SER A 338 17.72 13.31 7.63
C SER A 338 18.83 13.74 8.57
N LYS A 339 19.65 12.80 9.05
CA LYS A 339 20.75 13.05 10.00
C LYS A 339 21.80 14.04 9.50
N ASP A 340 21.89 14.21 8.19
CA ASP A 340 22.84 15.13 7.57
C ASP A 340 22.30 16.58 7.51
N ARG A 341 21.06 16.82 7.97
CA ARG A 341 20.44 18.16 7.98
C ARG A 341 21.04 19.07 9.04
N VAL A 342 21.04 20.36 8.75
CA VAL A 342 21.54 21.40 9.63
C VAL A 342 20.41 22.39 9.92
N ILE A 343 20.16 22.65 11.20
CA ILE A 343 19.31 23.76 11.61
C ILE A 343 20.08 25.05 11.39
N ALA A 344 19.67 25.83 10.40
CA ALA A 344 20.30 27.08 10.03
C ALA A 344 19.24 28.17 9.92
N ARG A 345 19.61 29.40 10.30
CA ARG A 345 18.72 30.55 10.14
C ARG A 345 18.76 30.99 8.68
N VAL A 346 17.61 31.18 8.07
CA VAL A 346 17.47 31.67 6.71
C VAL A 346 16.66 32.94 6.74
N GLU A 347 17.15 33.98 6.07
CA GLU A 347 16.50 35.27 5.91
C GLU A 347 16.26 35.52 4.42
N VAL A 348 15.07 36.01 4.07
CA VAL A 348 14.73 36.46 2.72
C VAL A 348 14.81 37.97 2.70
N LEU A 349 15.59 38.50 1.77
CA LEU A 349 15.81 39.93 1.59
C LEU A 349 15.24 40.40 0.25
N ASP A 350 14.55 41.54 0.31
CA ASP A 350 14.13 42.33 -0.84
C ASP A 350 14.93 43.63 -0.85
N GLY A 351 16.03 43.65 -1.61
CA GLY A 351 17.02 44.71 -1.49
C GLY A 351 17.75 44.65 -0.14
N ALA A 352 17.57 45.68 0.69
CA ALA A 352 18.21 45.78 2.01
C ALA A 352 17.29 45.35 3.18
N GLU A 353 16.01 45.11 2.90
CA GLU A 353 15.01 44.77 3.92
C GLU A 353 14.87 43.26 4.07
N VAL A 354 14.88 42.76 5.31
CA VAL A 354 14.53 41.37 5.62
C VAL A 354 13.00 41.27 5.69
N ILE A 355 12.40 40.59 4.71
CA ILE A 355 10.95 40.48 4.58
C ILE A 355 10.40 39.21 5.24
N ASP A 356 11.24 38.19 5.45
CA ASP A 356 10.86 36.95 6.13
C ASP A 356 12.11 36.23 6.67
N PHE A 357 11.94 35.40 7.69
CA PHE A 357 13.01 34.54 8.20
C PHE A 357 12.49 33.29 8.90
N GLY A 358 13.33 32.25 8.97
CA GLY A 358 13.01 31.05 9.71
C GLY A 358 14.22 30.15 9.94
N TYR A 359 13.98 28.96 10.46
CA TYR A 359 15.02 27.96 10.71
C TYR A 359 14.75 26.71 9.89
N THR A 360 15.78 26.18 9.24
CA THR A 360 15.68 24.95 8.47
C THR A 360 15.49 23.74 9.39
N PRO A 361 14.81 22.69 8.90
CA PRO A 361 14.63 21.46 9.66
C PRO A 361 15.98 20.80 9.97
N GLY A 362 16.06 20.17 11.14
CA GLY A 362 17.25 19.51 11.68
C GLY A 362 17.29 18.00 11.44
N PRO A 363 18.29 17.33 12.07
CA PRO A 363 18.53 15.89 11.93
C PRO A 363 17.34 14.99 12.27
N ASP A 364 16.53 15.42 13.24
CA ASP A 364 15.42 14.66 13.79
C ASP A 364 14.06 15.04 13.16
N ASP A 365 14.06 16.03 12.27
CA ASP A 365 12.86 16.44 11.54
C ASP A 365 12.60 15.52 10.34
N ASP A 366 11.32 15.44 9.94
CA ASP A 366 10.88 14.72 8.75
C ASP A 366 11.71 15.10 7.50
N PHE A 367 12.04 14.11 6.66
CA PHE A 367 12.84 14.34 5.44
C PHE A 367 12.07 15.09 4.35
N ASN A 368 10.75 15.17 4.40
CA ASN A 368 9.97 15.99 3.47
C ASN A 368 9.60 17.36 4.06
N ARG A 369 10.03 17.65 5.30
CA ARG A 369 9.92 18.98 5.90
C ARG A 369 10.92 19.91 5.24
N TYR A 370 10.46 21.11 4.92
CA TYR A 370 11.26 22.23 4.42
C TYR A 370 10.88 23.50 5.20
N LEU A 371 11.82 24.42 5.33
CA LEU A 371 11.48 25.80 5.64
C LEU A 371 10.87 26.43 4.38
N LYS A 372 9.70 27.05 4.51
CA LYS A 372 8.95 27.59 3.36
C LYS A 372 8.84 29.10 3.47
N PHE A 373 9.05 29.78 2.34
CA PHE A 373 8.76 31.20 2.19
C PHE A 373 7.81 31.42 1.01
N THR A 374 6.82 32.30 1.20
CA THR A 374 5.90 32.69 0.14
C THR A 374 6.35 34.03 -0.44
N LEU A 375 6.90 33.99 -1.66
CA LEU A 375 7.47 35.15 -2.34
C LEU A 375 6.61 35.54 -3.55
N LYS A 376 6.81 36.72 -4.13
CA LYS A 376 6.14 37.12 -5.37
C LYS A 376 6.91 36.60 -6.58
N ARG A 377 6.20 36.17 -7.63
CA ARG A 377 6.80 35.70 -8.88
C ARG A 377 7.56 36.79 -9.63
N ASP A 378 8.45 36.35 -10.52
CA ASP A 378 9.24 37.17 -11.43
C ASP A 378 10.07 38.28 -10.76
N LYS A 379 10.40 38.07 -9.48
CA LYS A 379 11.23 38.96 -8.67
C LYS A 379 12.52 38.25 -8.26
N LYS A 380 13.54 39.05 -7.93
CA LYS A 380 14.80 38.56 -7.38
C LYS A 380 14.82 38.86 -5.90
N TYR A 381 15.15 37.83 -5.12
CA TYR A 381 15.36 37.93 -3.68
C TYR A 381 16.80 37.52 -3.37
N GLU A 382 17.41 38.17 -2.39
CA GLU A 382 18.64 37.66 -1.78
C GLU A 382 18.26 36.79 -0.60
N ILE A 383 18.80 35.59 -0.51
CA ILE A 383 18.57 34.70 0.61
C ILE A 383 19.88 34.60 1.39
N ALA A 384 19.82 34.93 2.68
CA ALA A 384 20.95 34.86 3.58
C ALA A 384 20.79 33.66 4.52
N LEU A 385 21.77 32.75 4.48
CA LEU A 385 21.86 31.57 5.32
C LEU A 385 22.93 31.80 6.39
N THR A 386 22.57 31.63 7.66
CA THR A 386 23.48 31.65 8.80
C THR A 386 23.53 30.26 9.43
N LEU A 387 24.70 29.61 9.31
CA LEU A 387 24.95 28.27 9.83
C LEU A 387 25.22 28.28 11.35
N PRO A 388 25.07 27.12 12.03
CA PRO A 388 25.58 26.95 13.38
C PRO A 388 27.07 27.32 13.46
N GLY A 389 27.41 28.24 14.35
CA GLY A 389 28.78 28.80 14.43
C GLY A 389 28.95 30.17 13.77
N GLY A 390 27.91 30.71 13.13
CA GLY A 390 27.84 32.12 12.70
C GLY A 390 28.41 32.41 11.32
N SER A 391 28.83 31.40 10.55
CA SER A 391 29.20 31.60 9.15
C SER A 391 27.96 31.92 8.31
N GLN A 392 28.07 32.91 7.43
CA GLN A 392 26.98 33.40 6.60
C GLN A 392 27.26 33.15 5.12
N LYS A 393 26.25 32.69 4.38
CA LYS A 393 26.27 32.53 2.91
C LYS A 393 25.08 33.25 2.32
N LYS A 394 25.25 33.87 1.14
CA LYS A 394 24.19 34.60 0.44
C LYS A 394 24.05 34.10 -0.98
N PHE A 395 22.82 34.02 -1.47
CA PHE A 395 22.51 33.54 -2.81
C PHE A 395 21.32 34.31 -3.38
N ILE A 396 21.34 34.55 -4.69
CA ILE A 396 20.25 35.23 -5.39
C ILE A 396 19.27 34.16 -5.88
N GLN A 397 18.02 34.26 -5.44
CA GLN A 397 16.94 33.41 -5.89
C GLN A 397 16.03 34.20 -6.85
N GLN A 398 15.89 33.70 -8.07
CA GLN A 398 14.92 34.22 -9.05
C GLN A 398 13.64 33.39 -8.96
N SER A 399 12.51 34.02 -8.67
CA SER A 399 11.21 33.36 -8.49
C SER A 399 10.47 33.15 -9.83
N ALA A 400 11.11 32.48 -10.79
CA ALA A 400 10.59 32.33 -12.17
C ALA A 400 10.00 30.93 -12.47
N ASP A 401 10.37 29.88 -11.72
CA ASP A 401 9.91 28.51 -11.95
C ASP A 401 8.92 28.04 -10.86
N HIS A 402 8.11 27.01 -11.15
CA HIS A 402 7.17 26.46 -10.17
C HIS A 402 7.93 25.79 -9.00
N ARG A 403 8.23 26.58 -7.96
CA ARG A 403 9.01 26.28 -6.74
C ARG A 403 10.47 25.90 -7.04
N ASN A 404 11.48 26.49 -6.41
CA ASN A 404 12.82 25.90 -6.38
C ASN A 404 13.08 25.28 -5.00
N HIS A 405 13.75 24.13 -5.02
CA HIS A 405 14.42 23.61 -3.85
C HIS A 405 15.80 24.24 -3.82
N ILE A 406 16.08 25.04 -2.79
CA ILE A 406 17.45 25.43 -2.52
C ILE A 406 18.01 24.37 -1.58
N GLN A 407 18.77 23.43 -2.14
CA GLN A 407 19.61 22.51 -1.39
C GLN A 407 21.00 23.12 -1.30
N ILE A 408 21.38 23.58 -0.11
CA ILE A 408 22.73 24.13 0.11
C ILE A 408 23.57 23.04 0.75
N GLY A 409 24.42 22.44 -0.08
CA GLY A 409 25.49 21.58 0.38
C GLY A 409 26.72 22.42 0.76
N ARG A 410 27.29 22.05 1.90
CA ARG A 410 28.52 22.55 2.54
C ARG A 410 28.30 23.62 3.60
N ALA A 411 28.60 23.24 4.84
CA ALA A 411 29.27 24.13 5.79
C ALA A 411 30.60 24.60 5.19
#